data_AF-A0A920L8R3-F1
#
_entry.id   AF-A0A920L8R3-F1
#
_cell.length_a   1.000
_cell.length_b   1.000
_cell.length_c   1.000
_cell.angle_alpha   90.00
_cell.angle_beta   90.00
_cell.angle_gamma   90.00
#
_symmetry.space_group_name_H-M   'P 1'
#
loop_
_entity.id
_entity.type
_entity.pdbx_description
1 polymer ?
#
loop_
_entity_poly.entity_id
_entity_poly.type
_entity_poly.pdbx_seq_one_letter_code
_entity_poly.pdbx_strand_id
1 'polypeptide(L)'
;MRFSILTAGFVAGMLVAGGAQARDQISIVGSSTVYPFATIVAEKFGQSSGFKTPVIESTGTGGGMKLFCKGIGVEHPDITNASRAMKSKEAKLCQDAGVEFQEFIVGNDGVAVSNSLAGQKFNISIAHIAAALAAELPNQGTSGESFKVNGLNTWADVDAYVAKATGSAVIGLPAQPLQVMVPPPTSGTRDAMGSLFMKAGWKN
;
A
#
# COMPACT_ATOMS: atom_id res chain seq x y z
N MET A 1 70.40 0.83 53.13
CA MET A 1 69.28 0.19 52.41
C MET A 1 68.22 1.24 52.13
N ARG A 2 67.99 1.55 50.85
CA ARG A 2 66.98 2.54 50.39
C ARG A 2 65.67 1.79 50.12
N PHE A 3 64.57 2.24 50.74
CA PHE A 3 63.22 1.78 50.48
C PHE A 3 62.73 2.37 49.14
N SER A 4 62.44 1.51 48.16
CA SER A 4 61.75 1.90 46.92
C SER A 4 60.24 1.70 47.09
N ILE A 5 59.50 2.77 46.85
CA ILE A 5 58.04 2.88 46.96
C ILE A 5 57.39 2.18 45.76
N LEU A 6 56.51 1.22 46.03
CA LEU A 6 55.56 0.65 45.06
C LEU A 6 54.41 1.63 44.89
N THR A 7 54.38 2.37 43.78
CA THR A 7 53.24 3.21 43.40
C THR A 7 52.14 2.35 42.79
N ALA A 8 51.04 2.18 43.52
CA ALA A 8 49.80 1.58 43.02
C ALA A 8 49.08 2.58 42.10
N GLY A 9 48.94 2.25 40.82
CA GLY A 9 48.08 2.96 39.88
C GLY A 9 46.72 2.27 39.77
N PHE A 10 45.71 2.77 40.48
CA PHE A 10 44.32 2.35 40.31
C PHE A 10 43.65 3.30 39.31
N VAL A 11 43.55 2.89 38.05
CA VAL A 11 42.77 3.64 37.04
C VAL A 11 41.30 3.27 37.22
N ALA A 12 40.52 4.18 37.79
CA ALA A 12 39.07 4.06 37.87
C ALA A 12 38.46 4.27 36.47
N GLY A 13 38.10 3.18 35.79
CA GLY A 13 37.28 3.22 34.58
C GLY A 13 35.84 3.62 34.94
N MET A 14 35.45 4.85 34.65
CA MET A 14 34.04 5.24 34.67
C MET A 14 33.34 4.57 33.48
N LEU A 15 32.56 3.53 33.75
CA LEU A 15 31.59 2.99 32.82
C LEU A 15 30.50 4.05 32.62
N VAL A 16 30.56 4.79 31.52
CA VAL A 16 29.41 5.56 31.02
C VAL A 16 28.40 4.53 30.54
N ALA A 17 27.48 4.13 31.42
CA ALA A 17 26.29 3.40 31.02
C ALA A 17 25.42 4.37 30.20
N GLY A 18 25.52 4.29 28.88
CA GLY A 18 24.58 4.96 27.99
C GLY A 18 23.18 4.43 28.28
N GLY A 19 22.32 5.25 28.88
CA GLY A 19 20.93 4.88 29.12
C GLY A 19 20.24 4.64 27.78
N ALA A 20 19.77 3.42 27.54
CA ALA A 20 18.92 3.13 26.41
C ALA A 20 17.62 3.94 26.55
N GLN A 21 17.44 4.97 25.72
CA GLN A 21 16.19 5.72 25.62
C GLN A 21 15.21 4.88 24.80
N ALA A 22 14.44 4.04 25.47
CA ALA A 22 13.31 3.36 24.84
C ALA A 22 12.20 4.37 24.55
N ARG A 23 11.63 4.34 23.34
CA ARG A 23 10.43 5.10 23.03
C ARG A 23 9.26 4.51 23.83
N ASP A 24 8.58 5.35 24.58
CA ASP A 24 7.48 4.95 25.48
C ASP A 24 6.10 4.93 24.79
N GLN A 25 6.09 4.79 23.46
CA GLN A 25 4.89 4.91 22.65
C GLN A 25 5.04 4.07 21.37
N ILE A 26 3.97 3.37 21.02
CA ILE A 26 3.89 2.60 19.78
C ILE A 26 3.78 3.56 18.60
N SER A 27 4.62 3.37 17.58
CA SER A 27 4.58 4.10 16.31
C SER A 27 4.03 3.22 15.19
N ILE A 28 3.04 3.73 14.49
CA ILE A 28 2.33 3.02 13.42
C ILE A 28 2.37 3.88 12.16
N VAL A 29 2.71 3.27 11.03
CA VAL A 29 2.64 3.89 9.70
C VAL A 29 1.71 3.08 8.80
N GLY A 30 1.38 3.57 7.61
CA GLY A 30 0.76 2.74 6.59
C GLY A 30 -0.38 3.37 5.80
N SER A 31 -1.32 2.52 5.41
CA SER A 31 -2.44 2.80 4.52
C SER A 31 -3.35 3.95 4.99
N SER A 32 -3.63 4.87 4.08
CA SER A 32 -4.62 5.93 4.28
C SER A 32 -6.06 5.38 4.37
N THR A 33 -6.32 4.21 3.79
CA THR A 33 -7.64 3.55 3.86
C THR A 33 -7.90 2.96 5.25
N VAL A 34 -6.84 2.47 5.91
CA VAL A 34 -6.91 1.87 7.25
C VAL A 34 -6.77 2.92 8.35
N TYR A 35 -6.19 4.08 8.04
CA TYR A 35 -5.89 5.16 8.97
C TYR A 35 -7.05 5.54 9.92
N PRO A 36 -8.30 5.78 9.45
CA PRO A 36 -9.39 6.15 10.35
C PRO A 36 -9.73 5.06 11.37
N PHE A 37 -9.69 3.79 10.96
CA PHE A 37 -9.98 2.64 11.82
C PHE A 37 -8.87 2.43 12.85
N ALA A 38 -7.61 2.49 12.40
CA ALA A 38 -6.45 2.36 13.27
C ALA A 38 -6.44 3.48 14.34
N THR A 39 -6.82 4.70 13.96
CA THR A 39 -6.88 5.86 14.87
C THR A 39 -7.86 5.61 16.01
N ILE A 40 -9.07 5.15 15.70
CA ILE A 40 -10.08 4.82 16.72
C ILE A 40 -9.58 3.70 17.65
N VAL A 41 -8.90 2.68 17.11
CA VAL A 41 -8.34 1.59 17.92
C VAL A 41 -7.23 2.10 18.84
N ALA A 42 -6.33 2.95 18.34
CA ALA A 42 -5.28 3.56 19.14
C ALA A 42 -5.83 4.43 20.28
N GLU A 43 -6.83 5.27 19.99
CA GLU A 43 -7.51 6.09 21.01
C GLU A 43 -8.15 5.23 22.10
N LYS A 44 -8.88 4.18 21.72
CA LYS A 44 -9.49 3.25 22.67
C LYS A 44 -8.45 2.50 23.50
N PHE A 45 -7.33 2.11 22.89
CA PHE A 45 -6.22 1.49 23.60
C PHE A 45 -5.64 2.44 24.66
N GLY A 46 -5.34 3.69 24.31
CA GLY A 46 -4.83 4.68 25.26
C GLY A 46 -5.80 4.97 26.42
N GLN A 47 -7.11 5.02 26.13
CA GLN A 47 -8.14 5.27 27.15
C GLN A 47 -8.33 4.10 28.13
N SER A 48 -8.11 2.86 27.70
CA SER A 48 -8.47 1.66 28.47
C SER A 48 -7.29 0.91 29.10
N SER A 49 -6.08 1.10 28.59
CA SER A 49 -4.94 0.26 28.94
C SER A 49 -3.96 0.91 29.94
N GLY A 50 -4.06 2.22 30.15
CA GLY A 50 -3.09 2.99 30.94
C GLY A 50 -1.76 3.26 30.23
N PHE A 51 -1.55 2.72 29.01
CA PHE A 51 -0.42 3.05 28.14
C PHE A 51 -0.68 4.33 27.33
N LYS A 52 0.39 4.96 26.82
CA LYS A 52 0.26 6.08 25.89
C LYS A 52 -0.44 5.63 24.60
N THR A 53 -1.37 6.46 24.13
CA THR A 53 -2.06 6.29 22.83
C THR A 53 -1.03 6.13 21.70
N PRO A 54 -1.07 5.08 20.87
CA PRO A 54 -0.18 4.94 19.73
C PRO A 54 -0.22 6.13 18.77
N VAL A 55 0.93 6.51 18.19
CA VAL A 55 0.98 7.51 17.11
C VAL A 55 0.76 6.79 15.79
N ILE A 56 -0.10 7.34 14.94
CA ILE A 56 -0.37 6.79 13.61
C ILE A 56 -0.11 7.87 12.57
N GLU A 57 0.69 7.54 11.57
CA GLU A 57 0.95 8.39 10.40
C GLU A 57 0.43 7.74 9.11
N SER A 58 -0.38 8.48 8.35
CA SER A 58 -0.87 8.01 7.05
C SER A 58 0.18 8.26 5.97
N THR A 59 0.84 7.20 5.52
CA THR A 59 1.94 7.24 4.55
C THR A 59 1.63 6.48 3.24
N GLY A 60 0.45 5.88 3.15
CA GLY A 60 0.09 4.88 2.14
C GLY A 60 0.76 3.52 2.39
N THR A 61 0.15 2.41 1.94
CA THR A 61 0.65 1.05 2.22
C THR A 61 2.11 0.87 1.77
N GLY A 62 2.44 1.26 0.54
CA GLY A 62 3.81 1.14 0.03
C GLY A 62 4.80 2.07 0.74
N GLY A 63 4.36 3.25 1.17
CA GLY A 63 5.20 4.17 1.96
C GLY A 63 5.46 3.63 3.36
N GLY A 64 4.42 3.09 4.01
CA GLY A 64 4.52 2.51 5.35
C GLY A 64 5.43 1.28 5.38
N MET A 65 5.29 0.38 4.41
CA MET A 65 6.20 -0.77 4.26
C MET A 65 7.67 -0.34 4.11
N LYS A 66 7.93 0.73 3.34
CA LYS A 66 9.29 1.28 3.21
C LYS A 66 9.82 1.89 4.50
N LEU A 67 8.97 2.47 5.35
CA LEU A 67 9.39 3.05 6.62
C LEU A 67 9.60 1.99 7.69
N PHE A 68 8.68 1.02 7.77
CA PHE A 68 8.73 -0.13 8.67
C PHE A 68 9.93 -1.02 8.39
N CYS A 69 10.14 -1.41 7.13
CA CYS A 69 11.25 -2.28 6.76
C CYS A 69 12.63 -1.56 6.72
N LYS A 70 12.78 -0.34 7.26
CA LYS A 70 14.09 0.34 7.31
C LYS A 70 15.03 -0.23 8.39
N GLY A 71 14.50 -0.91 9.39
CA GLY A 71 15.29 -1.50 10.47
C GLY A 71 14.47 -1.73 11.74
N ILE A 72 15.15 -2.14 12.79
CA ILE A 72 14.60 -2.35 14.13
C ILE A 72 15.19 -1.29 15.05
N GLY A 73 14.35 -0.62 15.84
CA GLY A 73 14.80 0.42 16.75
C GLY A 73 13.71 1.44 17.05
N VAL A 74 13.99 2.33 18.00
CA VAL A 74 13.05 3.38 18.45
C VAL A 74 12.81 4.46 17.40
N GLU A 75 13.68 4.52 16.38
CA GLU A 75 13.61 5.38 15.20
C GLU A 75 12.73 4.80 14.08
N HIS A 76 12.34 3.53 14.19
CA HIS A 76 11.52 2.83 13.19
C HIS A 76 10.09 2.62 13.71
N PRO A 77 9.09 2.52 12.80
CA PRO A 77 7.73 2.16 13.17
C PRO A 77 7.66 0.73 13.70
N ASP A 78 6.82 0.50 14.71
CA ASP A 78 6.60 -0.83 15.30
C ASP A 78 5.58 -1.64 14.48
N ILE A 79 4.64 -0.95 13.82
CA ILE A 79 3.55 -1.55 13.06
C ILE A 79 3.41 -0.83 11.72
N THR A 80 3.16 -1.59 10.66
CA THR A 80 2.71 -1.05 9.37
C THR A 80 1.33 -1.62 9.04
N ASN A 81 0.31 -0.75 9.02
CA ASN A 81 -1.01 -1.15 8.57
C ASN A 81 -1.09 -1.11 7.03
N ALA A 82 -1.94 -1.96 6.45
CA ALA A 82 -1.97 -2.18 5.02
C ALA A 82 -3.39 -2.46 4.52
N SER A 83 -3.74 -1.89 3.37
CA SER A 83 -5.00 -2.20 2.65
C SER A 83 -4.82 -3.27 1.56
N ARG A 84 -3.63 -3.87 1.48
CA ARG A 84 -3.31 -4.97 0.56
C ARG A 84 -2.12 -5.77 1.10
N ALA A 85 -2.00 -7.02 0.71
CA ALA A 85 -0.91 -7.89 1.13
C ALA A 85 0.48 -7.32 0.82
N MET A 86 1.47 -7.68 1.63
CA MET A 86 2.86 -7.30 1.40
C MET A 86 3.37 -7.90 0.08
N LYS A 87 4.05 -7.10 -0.75
CA LYS A 87 4.65 -7.58 -2.02
C LYS A 87 5.97 -8.29 -1.69
N SER A 88 6.37 -9.28 -2.50
CA SER A 88 7.64 -10.02 -2.27
C SER A 88 8.86 -9.11 -2.19
N LYS A 89 8.89 -8.01 -2.96
CA LYS A 89 9.95 -7.00 -2.89
C LYS A 89 9.99 -6.20 -1.58
N GLU A 90 8.84 -6.03 -0.93
CA GLU A 90 8.73 -5.36 0.38
C GLU A 90 9.15 -6.31 1.50
N ALA A 91 8.74 -7.59 1.41
CA ALA A 91 9.20 -8.63 2.32
C ALA A 91 10.73 -8.80 2.27
N LYS A 92 11.30 -8.78 1.05
CA LYS A 92 12.75 -8.80 0.86
C LYS A 92 13.42 -7.58 1.48
N LEU A 93 12.82 -6.39 1.37
CA LEU A 93 13.35 -5.17 1.98
C LEU A 93 13.41 -5.29 3.51
N CYS A 94 12.39 -5.88 4.13
CA CYS A 94 12.40 -6.21 5.56
C CYS A 94 13.50 -7.21 5.92
N GLN A 95 13.62 -8.32 5.17
CA GLN A 95 14.66 -9.32 5.40
C GLN A 95 16.08 -8.74 5.28
N ASP A 96 16.33 -7.95 4.22
CA ASP A 96 17.63 -7.32 3.97
C ASP A 96 18.01 -6.32 5.09
N ALA A 97 17.00 -5.77 5.80
CA ALA A 97 17.16 -4.89 6.96
C ALA A 97 17.12 -5.63 8.31
N GLY A 98 17.03 -6.97 8.32
CA GLY A 98 16.94 -7.79 9.52
C GLY A 98 15.61 -7.66 10.27
N VAL A 99 14.56 -7.13 9.64
CA VAL A 99 13.23 -6.97 10.23
C VAL A 99 12.45 -8.28 10.07
N GLU A 100 12.26 -8.98 11.19
CA GLU A 100 11.28 -10.06 11.29
C GLU A 100 9.89 -9.46 11.55
N PHE A 101 8.87 -9.99 10.87
CA PHE A 101 7.51 -9.47 10.98
C PHE A 101 6.49 -10.61 11.01
N GLN A 102 5.36 -10.33 11.64
CA GLN A 102 4.18 -11.19 11.65
C GLN A 102 3.02 -10.47 10.96
N GLU A 103 2.41 -11.12 9.97
CA GLU A 103 1.21 -10.61 9.30
C GLU A 103 -0.05 -11.03 10.07
N PHE A 104 -0.96 -10.06 10.27
CA PHE A 104 -2.27 -10.27 10.85
C PHE A 104 -3.36 -9.78 9.89
N ILE A 105 -4.27 -10.66 9.51
CA ILE A 105 -5.42 -10.31 8.68
C ILE A 105 -6.51 -9.75 9.61
N VAL A 106 -6.76 -8.45 9.49
CA VAL A 106 -7.78 -7.74 10.30
C VAL A 106 -9.14 -7.66 9.62
N GLY A 107 -9.17 -7.80 8.30
CA GLY A 107 -10.40 -7.73 7.51
C GLY A 107 -10.13 -7.83 6.03
N ASN A 108 -11.20 -8.05 5.26
CA ASN A 108 -11.15 -8.03 3.80
C ASN A 108 -11.58 -6.65 3.31
N ASP A 109 -10.72 -6.03 2.50
CA ASP A 109 -11.02 -4.78 1.82
C ASP A 109 -11.64 -5.06 0.43
N GLY A 110 -12.46 -4.14 -0.06
CA GLY A 110 -13.19 -4.28 -1.31
C GLY A 110 -13.30 -2.95 -2.05
N VAL A 111 -13.12 -2.99 -3.37
CA VAL A 111 -13.37 -1.84 -4.23
C VAL A 111 -14.74 -2.00 -4.87
N ALA A 112 -15.62 -1.04 -4.61
CA ALA A 112 -16.93 -0.96 -5.25
C ALA A 112 -16.90 0.04 -6.41
N VAL A 113 -17.58 -0.31 -7.49
CA VAL A 113 -17.89 0.61 -8.58
C VAL A 113 -19.30 1.12 -8.34
N SER A 114 -19.46 2.43 -8.23
CA SER A 114 -20.77 3.07 -8.08
C SER A 114 -21.15 3.84 -9.34
N ASN A 115 -22.44 3.89 -9.62
CA ASN A 115 -23.03 4.70 -10.68
C ASN A 115 -24.09 5.61 -10.05
N SER A 116 -24.25 6.81 -10.60
CA SER A 116 -25.30 7.75 -10.20
C SER A 116 -26.69 7.14 -10.38
N LEU A 117 -27.58 7.37 -9.41
CA LEU A 117 -28.97 6.95 -9.51
C LEU A 117 -29.72 7.64 -10.65
N ALA A 118 -29.31 8.86 -11.01
CA ALA A 118 -29.87 9.62 -12.14
C ALA A 118 -29.16 9.33 -13.47
N GLY A 119 -28.07 8.56 -13.44
CA GLY A 119 -27.29 8.21 -14.62
C GLY A 119 -27.88 7.00 -15.37
N GLN A 120 -27.44 6.82 -16.61
CA GLN A 120 -27.67 5.57 -17.32
C GLN A 120 -26.98 4.43 -16.56
N LYS A 121 -27.74 3.40 -16.19
CA LYS A 121 -27.18 2.21 -15.55
C LYS A 121 -26.32 1.45 -16.56
N PHE A 122 -25.10 1.13 -16.17
CA PHE A 122 -24.19 0.34 -16.99
C PHE A 122 -24.05 -1.07 -16.41
N ASN A 123 -24.18 -2.09 -17.26
CA ASN A 123 -23.85 -3.46 -16.90
C ASN A 123 -22.35 -3.74 -17.14
N ILE A 124 -21.49 -2.91 -16.53
CA ILE A 124 -20.05 -2.92 -16.77
C ILE A 124 -19.37 -4.06 -16.02
N SER A 125 -18.47 -4.76 -16.71
CA SER A 125 -17.59 -5.77 -16.09
C SER A 125 -16.23 -5.18 -15.69
N ILE A 126 -15.47 -5.94 -14.90
CA ILE A 126 -14.09 -5.57 -14.50
C ILE A 126 -13.21 -5.35 -15.74
N ALA A 127 -13.39 -6.15 -16.81
CA ALA A 127 -12.65 -6.02 -18.06
C ALA A 127 -12.89 -4.67 -18.76
N HIS A 128 -14.12 -4.15 -18.73
CA HIS A 128 -14.44 -2.84 -19.31
C HIS A 128 -13.72 -1.71 -18.58
N ILE A 129 -13.74 -1.72 -17.25
CA ILE A 129 -13.03 -0.71 -16.46
C ILE A 129 -11.52 -0.87 -16.64
N ALA A 130 -11.00 -2.10 -16.69
CA ALA A 130 -9.57 -2.34 -16.92
C ALA A 130 -9.12 -1.83 -18.30
N ALA A 131 -9.92 -2.06 -19.35
CA ALA A 131 -9.65 -1.55 -20.69
C ALA A 131 -9.73 -0.01 -20.75
N ALA A 132 -10.71 0.59 -20.07
CA ALA A 132 -10.86 2.05 -19.99
C ALA A 132 -9.70 2.74 -19.25
N LEU A 133 -9.12 2.10 -18.24
CA LEU A 133 -8.06 2.67 -17.40
C LEU A 133 -6.64 2.34 -17.87
N ALA A 134 -6.47 1.38 -18.79
CA ALA A 134 -5.17 0.96 -19.26
C ALA A 134 -4.48 2.10 -20.04
N ALA A 135 -3.19 2.32 -19.80
CA ALA A 135 -2.40 3.26 -20.59
C ALA A 135 -2.13 2.72 -22.00
N GLU A 136 -1.96 1.41 -22.11
CA GLU A 136 -1.71 0.70 -23.36
C GLU A 136 -2.55 -0.57 -23.43
N LEU A 137 -2.96 -0.94 -24.64
CA LEU A 137 -3.79 -2.10 -24.91
C LEU A 137 -3.19 -2.96 -26.03
N PRO A 138 -3.29 -4.31 -25.91
CA PRO A 138 -2.89 -5.19 -26.99
C PRO A 138 -3.86 -5.10 -28.17
N ASN A 139 -3.37 -5.46 -29.36
CA ASN A 139 -4.15 -5.53 -30.60
C ASN A 139 -4.77 -4.20 -31.06
N GLN A 140 -4.20 -3.07 -30.62
CA GLN A 140 -4.51 -1.72 -31.15
C GLN A 140 -3.44 -1.20 -32.13
N GLY A 141 -2.41 -2.00 -32.41
CA GLY A 141 -1.35 -1.66 -33.38
C GLY A 141 -1.49 -2.36 -34.73
N THR A 142 -0.73 -1.87 -35.71
CA THR A 142 -0.43 -2.60 -36.95
C THR A 142 0.38 -3.85 -36.66
N SER A 143 0.25 -4.86 -37.53
CA SER A 143 0.88 -6.18 -37.43
C SER A 143 2.34 -6.12 -36.94
N GLY A 144 2.58 -6.62 -35.72
CA GLY A 144 3.92 -6.73 -35.12
C GLY A 144 4.09 -6.04 -33.76
N GLU A 145 3.22 -5.10 -33.38
CA GLU A 145 3.28 -4.47 -32.06
C GLU A 145 2.33 -5.14 -31.05
N SER A 146 2.89 -5.59 -29.92
CA SER A 146 2.16 -6.30 -28.87
C SER A 146 1.21 -5.40 -28.07
N PHE A 147 1.54 -4.10 -27.92
CA PHE A 147 0.79 -3.11 -27.15
C PHE A 147 0.92 -1.72 -27.80
N LYS A 148 -0.15 -0.92 -27.78
CA LYS A 148 -0.19 0.48 -28.24
C LYS A 148 -0.88 1.33 -27.20
N VAL A 149 -0.61 2.65 -27.21
CA VAL A 149 -1.36 3.65 -26.42
C VAL A 149 -2.85 3.43 -26.60
N ASN A 150 -3.58 3.44 -25.49
CA ASN A 150 -5.02 3.21 -25.47
C ASN A 150 -5.76 4.28 -26.29
N GLY A 151 -6.31 3.86 -27.43
CA GLY A 151 -7.04 4.70 -28.37
C GLY A 151 -8.56 4.68 -28.21
N LEU A 152 -9.10 4.13 -27.11
CA LEU A 152 -10.54 4.06 -26.87
C LEU A 152 -11.06 5.43 -26.40
N ASN A 153 -12.02 6.02 -27.14
CA ASN A 153 -12.51 7.37 -26.88
C ASN A 153 -13.89 7.40 -26.23
N THR A 154 -14.69 6.34 -26.41
CA THR A 154 -16.05 6.23 -25.87
C THR A 154 -16.28 4.91 -25.15
N TRP A 155 -17.31 4.86 -24.32
CA TRP A 155 -17.71 3.60 -23.66
C TRP A 155 -18.15 2.52 -24.66
N ALA A 156 -18.70 2.89 -25.82
CA ALA A 156 -18.98 1.97 -26.91
C ALA A 156 -17.70 1.35 -27.51
N ASP A 157 -16.62 2.13 -27.63
CA ASP A 157 -15.31 1.61 -28.07
C ASP A 157 -14.77 0.58 -27.06
N VAL A 158 -14.91 0.87 -25.76
CA VAL A 158 -14.51 -0.02 -24.67
C VAL A 158 -15.26 -1.35 -24.74
N ASP A 159 -16.57 -1.31 -24.93
CA ASP A 159 -17.42 -2.50 -25.05
C ASP A 159 -17.01 -3.35 -26.26
N ALA A 160 -16.87 -2.73 -27.43
CA ALA A 160 -16.42 -3.42 -28.64
C ALA A 160 -15.02 -4.04 -28.46
N TYR A 161 -14.11 -3.34 -27.81
CA TYR A 161 -12.77 -3.84 -27.51
C TYR A 161 -12.81 -5.06 -26.58
N VAL A 162 -13.55 -4.98 -25.47
CA VAL A 162 -13.66 -6.07 -24.49
C VAL A 162 -14.32 -7.29 -25.10
N ALA A 163 -15.41 -7.12 -25.85
CA ALA A 163 -16.09 -8.19 -26.57
C ALA A 163 -15.10 -8.94 -27.47
N LYS A 164 -14.31 -8.20 -28.27
CA LYS A 164 -13.28 -8.79 -29.14
C LYS A 164 -12.15 -9.48 -28.35
N ALA A 165 -11.66 -8.85 -27.29
CA ALA A 165 -10.51 -9.35 -26.52
C ALA A 165 -10.85 -10.61 -25.69
N THR A 166 -12.10 -10.73 -25.25
CA THR A 166 -12.55 -11.82 -24.37
C THR A 166 -13.41 -12.87 -25.08
N GLY A 167 -13.85 -12.60 -26.32
CA GLY A 167 -14.82 -13.44 -27.03
C GLY A 167 -16.24 -13.34 -26.48
N SER A 168 -16.54 -12.32 -25.65
CA SER A 168 -17.87 -12.08 -25.10
C SER A 168 -18.75 -11.26 -26.07
N ALA A 169 -20.06 -11.25 -25.81
CA ALA A 169 -20.99 -10.41 -26.54
C ALA A 169 -20.87 -8.94 -26.11
N VAL A 170 -21.06 -8.03 -27.07
CA VAL A 170 -21.20 -6.59 -26.81
C VAL A 170 -22.43 -6.35 -25.93
N ILE A 171 -22.26 -5.59 -24.85
CA ILE A 171 -23.31 -5.37 -23.83
C ILE A 171 -24.14 -4.09 -24.05
N GLY A 172 -23.77 -3.27 -25.03
CA GLY A 172 -24.49 -2.07 -25.44
C GLY A 172 -24.14 -0.81 -24.63
N LEU A 173 -22.86 -0.60 -24.29
CA LEU A 173 -22.44 0.65 -23.66
C LEU A 173 -22.62 1.86 -24.61
N PRO A 174 -22.97 3.05 -24.08
CA PRO A 174 -23.29 4.21 -24.91
C PRO A 174 -22.04 4.79 -25.59
N ALA A 175 -22.24 5.49 -26.73
CA ALA A 175 -21.22 6.30 -27.38
C ALA A 175 -20.93 7.61 -26.62
N GLN A 176 -20.77 7.52 -25.30
CA GLN A 176 -20.44 8.63 -24.42
C GLN A 176 -18.91 8.74 -24.27
N PRO A 177 -18.33 9.96 -24.29
CA PRO A 177 -16.90 10.16 -24.10
C PRO A 177 -16.37 9.51 -22.82
N LEU A 178 -15.21 8.87 -22.93
CA LEU A 178 -14.50 8.31 -21.80
C LEU A 178 -13.77 9.42 -21.04
N GLN A 179 -14.20 9.71 -19.82
CA GLN A 179 -13.54 10.65 -18.92
C GLN A 179 -13.21 9.96 -17.60
N VAL A 180 -11.93 9.99 -17.23
CA VAL A 180 -11.44 9.30 -16.04
C VAL A 180 -10.74 10.30 -15.14
N MET A 181 -11.22 10.41 -13.90
CA MET A 181 -10.49 11.06 -12.83
C MET A 181 -9.96 9.98 -11.89
N VAL A 182 -8.64 9.98 -11.68
CA VAL A 182 -7.99 9.04 -10.76
C VAL A 182 -7.39 9.78 -9.56
N PRO A 183 -7.43 9.17 -8.36
CA PRO A 183 -6.70 9.70 -7.21
C PRO A 183 -5.19 9.86 -7.48
N PRO A 184 -4.48 10.71 -6.72
CA PRO A 184 -3.04 10.88 -6.87
C PRO A 184 -2.29 9.55 -6.66
N PRO A 185 -1.04 9.41 -7.18
CA PRO A 185 -0.25 8.17 -7.09
C PRO A 185 -0.05 7.63 -5.66
N THR A 186 -0.19 8.48 -4.66
CA THR A 186 -0.05 8.16 -3.23
C THR A 186 -1.32 7.59 -2.59
N SER A 187 -2.46 7.59 -3.29
CA SER A 187 -3.75 7.12 -2.76
C SER A 187 -3.76 5.61 -2.54
N GLY A 188 -4.16 5.18 -1.34
CA GLY A 188 -4.40 3.76 -1.02
C GLY A 188 -5.45 3.10 -1.92
N THR A 189 -6.52 3.83 -2.29
CA THR A 189 -7.55 3.37 -3.24
C THR A 189 -6.96 3.12 -4.63
N ARG A 190 -5.97 3.91 -5.07
CA ARG A 190 -5.29 3.69 -6.35
C ARG A 190 -4.39 2.45 -6.32
N ASP A 191 -3.65 2.20 -5.24
CA ASP A 191 -2.85 0.96 -5.08
C ASP A 191 -3.78 -0.28 -5.00
N ALA A 192 -4.92 -0.18 -4.32
CA ALA A 192 -5.94 -1.22 -4.27
C ALA A 192 -6.55 -1.49 -5.66
N MET A 193 -6.93 -0.44 -6.40
CA MET A 193 -7.43 -0.56 -7.78
C MET A 193 -6.43 -1.27 -8.69
N GLY A 194 -5.16 -0.90 -8.65
CA GLY A 194 -4.12 -1.53 -9.46
C GLY A 194 -3.84 -3.00 -9.09
N SER A 195 -3.87 -3.33 -7.80
CA SER A 195 -3.52 -4.67 -7.31
C SER A 195 -4.68 -5.66 -7.36
N LEU A 196 -5.90 -5.23 -7.02
CA LEU A 196 -7.08 -6.09 -6.91
C LEU A 196 -7.91 -6.09 -8.20
N PHE A 197 -8.10 -4.92 -8.82
CA PHE A 197 -9.07 -4.75 -9.89
C PHE A 197 -8.44 -4.89 -11.28
N MET A 198 -7.38 -4.11 -11.55
CA MET A 198 -6.73 -4.10 -12.87
C MET A 198 -6.12 -5.44 -13.24
N LYS A 199 -5.53 -6.17 -12.28
CA LYS A 199 -5.01 -7.53 -12.51
C LYS A 199 -6.12 -8.55 -12.78
N ALA A 200 -7.28 -8.38 -12.15
CA ALA A 200 -8.40 -9.30 -12.32
C ALA A 200 -9.11 -9.11 -13.67
N GLY A 201 -9.17 -7.87 -14.17
CA GLY A 201 -9.84 -7.55 -15.45
C GLY A 201 -9.23 -8.21 -16.69
N TRP A 202 -8.01 -8.73 -16.60
CA TRP A 202 -7.32 -9.43 -17.68
C TRP A 202 -7.06 -10.91 -17.39
N LYS A 203 -7.58 -11.43 -16.26
CA LYS A 203 -7.57 -12.86 -16.00
C LYS A 203 -8.78 -13.49 -16.70
N ASN A 204 -8.50 -14.30 -17.71
CA ASN A 204 -9.46 -15.24 -18.28
C ASN A 204 -9.78 -16.34 -17.27
#